data_AF-A0A914RTT0-F1
#
_entry.id   AF-A0A914RTT0-F1
#
_cell.length_a   1.000
_cell.length_b   1.000
_cell.length_c   1.000
_cell.angle_alpha   90.00
_cell.angle_beta   90.00
_cell.angle_gamma   90.00
#
_symmetry.space_group_name_H-M   'P 1'
#
loop_
_entity.id
_entity.type
_entity.pdbx_description
1 polymer ?
#
loop_
_entity_poly.entity_id
_entity_poly.type
_entity_poly.pdbx_seq_one_letter_code
_entity_poly.pdbx_strand_id
1 'polypeptide(L)'
;MGENLLHTCMLHNTADHNELVRVIVKKYPKMVNDVFISEDYYGLSPLHQAIVNEDIEMVYFLLRYKADVHQRCYGSFFCADDQKASRTDSLEHEWVDLVQNTRYTGSAYVLGRVPTVVCCVHEPARLLSFVACLQGRSQYA
;
A
#
# COMPACT_ATOMS: atom_id res chain seq x y z
N MET A 1 -10.90 -6.08 11.49
CA MET A 1 -9.45 -5.84 11.57
C MET A 1 -8.76 -7.03 10.94
N GLY A 2 -8.41 -6.89 9.66
CA GLY A 2 -7.84 -7.94 8.82
C GLY A 2 -6.31 -7.87 8.78
N GLU A 3 -5.69 -7.24 9.77
CA GLU A 3 -4.24 -7.08 9.89
C GLU A 3 -3.51 -8.33 10.41
N ASN A 4 -2.21 -8.37 10.15
CA ASN A 4 -1.25 -9.29 10.77
C ASN A 4 -0.37 -8.52 11.78
N LEU A 5 0.49 -9.24 12.51
CA LEU A 5 1.37 -8.63 13.52
C LEU A 5 2.27 -7.53 12.94
N LEU A 6 2.76 -7.69 11.71
CA LEU A 6 3.62 -6.72 11.06
C LEU A 6 2.85 -5.44 10.74
N HIS A 7 1.62 -5.54 10.23
CA HIS A 7 0.74 -4.40 10.00
C HIS A 7 0.48 -3.62 11.29
N THR A 8 0.21 -4.31 12.42
CA THR A 8 0.04 -3.63 13.71
C THR A 8 1.32 -2.90 14.15
N CYS A 9 2.49 -3.50 14.00
CA CYS A 9 3.75 -2.84 14.31
C CYS A 9 3.99 -1.60 13.45
N MET A 10 3.73 -1.71 12.14
CA MET A 10 3.88 -0.59 11.22
C MET A 10 2.85 0.51 11.44
N LEU A 11 1.66 0.20 11.93
CA LEU A 11 0.65 1.19 12.29
C LEU A 11 1.10 2.07 13.48
N HIS A 12 1.76 1.48 14.48
CA HIS A 12 2.30 2.23 15.62
C HIS A 12 3.58 3.00 15.31
N ASN A 13 4.41 2.51 14.38
CA ASN A 13 5.59 3.18 13.82
C ASN A 13 6.58 3.77 14.87
N THR A 14 6.79 3.08 16.01
CA THR A 14 7.87 3.46 16.94
C THR A 14 9.16 2.75 16.59
N ALA A 15 10.30 3.21 17.13
CA ALA A 15 11.61 2.61 16.85
C ALA A 15 11.65 1.10 17.18
N ASP A 16 11.08 0.71 18.32
CA ASP A 16 11.00 -0.69 18.75
C ASP A 16 10.15 -1.53 17.80
N HIS A 17 9.00 -0.99 17.35
CA HIS A 17 8.14 -1.67 16.38
C HIS A 17 8.84 -1.85 15.02
N ASN A 18 9.61 -0.84 14.57
CA ASN A 18 10.34 -0.93 13.30
C ASN A 18 11.47 -1.96 13.39
N GLU A 19 12.09 -2.14 14.56
CA GLU A 19 13.04 -3.24 14.79
C GLU A 19 12.35 -4.61 14.77
N LEU A 20 11.19 -4.74 15.43
CA LEU A 20 10.38 -5.96 15.38
C LEU A 20 9.99 -6.33 13.95
N VAL A 21 9.54 -5.36 13.15
CA VAL A 21 9.22 -5.57 11.72
C VAL A 21 10.42 -6.15 10.98
N ARG A 22 11.63 -5.60 11.20
CA ARG A 22 12.85 -6.12 10.56
C ARG A 22 13.17 -7.56 10.98
N VAL A 23 12.99 -7.91 12.25
CA VAL A 23 13.20 -9.28 12.76
C VAL A 23 12.17 -10.24 12.15
N ILE A 24 10.90 -9.84 12.12
CA ILE A 24 9.82 -10.66 11.59
C ILE A 24 10.01 -10.92 10.10
N VAL A 25 10.30 -9.89 9.30
CA VAL A 25 10.54 -10.03 7.85
C VAL A 25 11.76 -10.91 7.56
N LYS A 26 12.84 -10.79 8.35
CA LYS A 26 14.01 -11.67 8.21
C LYS A 26 13.66 -13.14 8.45
N LYS A 27 12.77 -13.42 9.42
CA LYS A 27 12.36 -14.78 9.76
C LYS A 27 11.29 -15.32 8.79
N TYR A 28 10.40 -14.46 8.32
CA TYR A 28 9.28 -14.77 7.45
C TYR A 28 9.26 -13.82 6.23
N PRO A 29 10.14 -14.03 5.24
CA PRO A 29 10.34 -13.07 4.15
C PRO A 29 9.12 -12.95 3.22
N LYS A 30 8.25 -13.96 3.14
CA LYS A 30 7.03 -13.89 2.32
C LYS A 30 6.00 -12.89 2.86
N MET A 31 6.10 -12.54 4.14
CA MET A 31 5.14 -11.68 4.84
C MET A 31 5.17 -10.22 4.40
N VAL A 32 6.19 -9.81 3.63
CA VAL A 32 6.31 -8.45 3.07
C VAL A 32 5.22 -8.12 2.04
N ASN A 33 4.57 -9.14 1.48
CA ASN A 33 3.52 -9.01 0.47
C ASN A 33 2.14 -9.39 1.02
N ASP A 34 2.03 -9.67 2.33
CA ASP A 34 0.72 -9.88 2.95
C ASP A 34 -0.12 -8.61 2.84
N VAL A 35 -1.44 -8.77 2.78
CA VAL A 35 -2.37 -7.64 2.70
C VAL A 35 -3.38 -7.66 3.82
N PHE A 36 -3.90 -6.49 4.14
CA PHE A 36 -5.13 -6.39 4.91
C PHE A 36 -6.28 -7.06 4.16
N ILE A 37 -7.06 -7.88 4.88
CA ILE A 37 -8.25 -8.58 4.35
C ILE A 37 -9.57 -7.88 4.69
N SER A 38 -9.56 -6.82 5.50
CA SER A 38 -10.77 -6.09 5.89
C SER A 38 -11.29 -5.22 4.77
N GLU A 39 -12.62 -5.10 4.64
CA GLU A 39 -13.30 -4.30 3.62
C GLU A 39 -12.77 -2.85 3.51
N ASP A 40 -12.50 -2.19 4.63
CA ASP A 40 -12.03 -0.81 4.64
C ASP A 40 -10.61 -0.65 4.07
N TYR A 41 -9.73 -1.60 4.36
CA TYR A 41 -8.29 -1.52 4.07
C TYR A 41 -7.83 -2.59 3.07
N TYR A 42 -8.75 -3.21 2.34
CA TYR A 42 -8.44 -4.39 1.54
C TYR A 42 -7.31 -4.12 0.54
N GLY A 43 -6.33 -5.03 0.49
CA GLY A 43 -5.15 -4.91 -0.38
C GLY A 43 -4.05 -3.96 0.14
N LEU A 44 -4.23 -3.31 1.29
CA LEU A 44 -3.16 -2.53 1.91
C LEU A 44 -2.01 -3.46 2.32
N SER A 45 -0.80 -3.17 1.85
CA SER A 45 0.39 -3.97 2.11
C SER A 45 1.42 -3.23 2.98
N PRO A 46 2.44 -3.92 3.51
CA PRO A 46 3.52 -3.30 4.28
C PRO A 46 4.19 -2.15 3.55
N LEU A 47 4.38 -2.30 2.23
CA LEU A 47 4.98 -1.27 1.40
C LEU A 47 4.12 0.00 1.35
N HIS A 48 2.80 -0.15 1.23
CA HIS A 48 1.88 0.98 1.30
C HIS A 48 1.98 1.68 2.66
N GLN A 49 1.97 0.92 3.77
CA GLN A 49 2.07 1.50 5.11
C GLN A 49 3.41 2.23 5.34
N ALA A 50 4.53 1.70 4.84
CA ALA A 50 5.83 2.38 4.93
C ALA A 50 5.85 3.72 4.20
N ILE A 51 5.16 3.81 3.05
CA ILE A 51 5.02 5.05 2.28
C ILE A 51 4.15 6.05 3.05
N VAL A 52 3.02 5.61 3.62
CA VAL A 52 2.15 6.47 4.45
C VAL A 52 2.89 6.99 5.68
N ASN A 53 3.78 6.18 6.26
CA ASN A 53 4.61 6.55 7.40
C ASN A 53 5.80 7.45 7.05
N GLU A 54 6.04 7.71 5.75
CA GLU A 54 7.20 8.47 5.26
C GLU A 54 8.57 7.85 5.66
N ASP A 55 8.61 6.56 5.96
CA ASP A 55 9.83 5.86 6.39
C ASP A 55 10.59 5.28 5.19
N ILE A 56 11.51 6.09 4.65
CA ILE A 56 12.34 5.74 3.49
C ILE A 56 13.21 4.50 3.78
N GLU A 57 13.72 4.35 5.00
CA GLU A 57 14.57 3.22 5.38
C GLU A 57 13.75 1.92 5.38
N MET A 58 12.52 1.96 5.87
CA MET A 58 11.60 0.82 5.82
C MET A 58 11.17 0.50 4.38
N VAL A 59 10.93 1.50 3.54
CA VAL A 59 10.66 1.29 2.11
C VAL A 59 11.83 0.57 1.43
N TYR A 60 13.06 1.04 1.63
CA TYR A 60 14.25 0.37 1.11
C TYR A 60 14.40 -1.06 1.62
N PHE A 61 14.16 -1.26 2.92
CA PHE A 61 14.20 -2.59 3.53
C PHE A 61 13.18 -3.52 2.87
N LEU A 62 11.91 -3.14 2.77
CA LEU A 62 10.87 -3.97 2.16
C LEU A 62 11.16 -4.29 0.69
N LEU A 63 11.65 -3.31 -0.10
CA LEU A 63 12.04 -3.54 -1.50
C LEU A 63 13.20 -4.53 -1.64
N ARG A 64 14.19 -4.50 -0.73
CA ARG A 64 15.27 -5.50 -0.71
C ARG A 64 14.75 -6.92 -0.44
N TYR A 65 13.66 -7.04 0.31
CA TYR A 65 13.00 -8.33 0.60
C TYR A 65 11.91 -8.70 -0.43
N LYS A 66 11.92 -8.10 -1.63
CA LYS A 66 11.00 -8.42 -2.74
C LYS A 66 9.53 -8.05 -2.46
N ALA A 67 9.32 -6.92 -1.78
CA ALA A 67 7.99 -6.31 -1.73
C ALA A 67 7.49 -5.95 -3.14
N ASP A 68 6.23 -6.29 -3.43
CA ASP A 68 5.60 -6.05 -4.72
C ASP A 68 5.16 -4.59 -4.88
N VAL A 69 5.75 -3.93 -5.87
CA VAL A 69 5.47 -2.53 -6.25
C VAL A 69 4.30 -2.40 -7.23
N HIS A 70 3.60 -3.49 -7.53
CA HIS A 70 2.39 -3.49 -8.34
C HIS A 70 1.16 -3.88 -7.54
N GLN A 71 1.35 -4.19 -6.26
CA GLN A 71 0.26 -4.51 -5.35
C GLN A 71 -0.69 -3.33 -5.23
N ARG A 72 -1.99 -3.63 -5.27
CA ARG A 72 -3.06 -2.63 -5.26
C ARG A 72 -3.80 -2.67 -3.93
N CYS A 73 -4.14 -1.49 -3.42
CA CYS A 73 -5.08 -1.33 -2.31
C CYS A 73 -6.42 -0.78 -2.84
N TYR A 74 -7.51 -1.45 -2.49
CA TYR A 74 -8.85 -1.19 -3.03
C TYR A 74 -9.94 -1.29 -1.96
N GLY A 75 -9.52 -1.21 -0.70
CA GLY A 75 -10.39 -1.03 0.44
C GLY A 75 -11.32 0.18 0.27
N SER A 76 -12.50 0.09 0.90
CA SER A 76 -13.52 1.15 0.84
C SER A 76 -12.98 2.50 1.29
N PHE A 77 -12.04 2.53 2.26
CA PHE A 77 -11.38 3.75 2.72
C PHE A 77 -10.64 4.48 1.60
N PHE A 78 -10.03 3.73 0.66
CA PHE A 78 -9.23 4.26 -0.44
C PHE A 78 -10.06 4.62 -1.70
N CYS A 79 -11.37 4.41 -1.67
CA CYS A 79 -12.29 4.74 -2.77
C CYS A 79 -12.87 6.14 -2.65
N ALA A 80 -13.33 6.69 -3.79
CA ALA A 80 -14.00 7.99 -3.82
C ALA A 80 -15.34 7.86 -3.14
N ASP A 81 -15.74 8.91 -2.44
CA ASP A 81 -17.01 8.93 -1.72
C ASP A 81 -18.19 8.67 -2.65
N ASP A 82 -18.12 9.13 -3.90
CA ASP A 82 -19.15 8.91 -4.92
C ASP A 82 -19.14 7.50 -5.53
N GLN A 83 -18.08 6.73 -5.33
CA GLN A 83 -17.96 5.35 -5.81
C GLN A 83 -18.24 4.30 -4.72
N LYS A 84 -18.12 4.65 -3.43
CA LYS A 84 -18.33 3.72 -2.29
C LYS A 84 -19.67 3.00 -2.33
N ALA A 85 -20.76 3.72 -2.61
CA ALA A 85 -22.11 3.15 -2.69
C ALA A 85 -22.33 2.26 -3.93
N SER A 86 -21.45 2.34 -4.92
CA SER A 86 -21.53 1.58 -6.18
C SER A 86 -20.65 0.34 -6.20
N ARG A 87 -19.97 0.03 -5.08
CA ARG A 87 -19.11 -1.14 -4.94
C ARG A 87 -19.95 -2.40 -5.04
N THR A 88 -19.62 -3.26 -5.98
CA THR A 88 -20.24 -4.59 -6.09
C THR A 88 -19.17 -5.66 -6.18
N ASP A 89 -19.38 -6.75 -5.45
CA ASP A 89 -18.56 -7.95 -5.57
C ASP A 89 -18.98 -8.73 -6.82
N SER A 90 -18.00 -9.36 -7.46
CA SER A 90 -18.20 -10.25 -8.59
C SER A 90 -17.83 -11.68 -8.19
N LEU A 91 -18.56 -12.67 -8.70
CA LEU A 91 -18.18 -14.07 -8.56
C LEU A 91 -17.09 -14.48 -9.57
N GLU A 92 -16.81 -13.64 -10.57
CA GLU A 92 -15.88 -13.95 -11.67
C GLU A 92 -14.45 -13.48 -11.40
N HIS A 93 -14.25 -12.49 -10.52
CA HIS A 93 -12.93 -11.93 -10.21
C HIS A 93 -12.84 -11.38 -8.78
N GLU A 94 -11.61 -11.26 -8.28
CA GLU A 94 -11.32 -10.82 -6.90
C GLU A 94 -11.31 -9.29 -6.72
N TRP A 95 -11.19 -8.49 -7.78
CA TRP A 95 -11.24 -7.04 -7.67
C TRP A 95 -12.68 -6.52 -7.57
N VAL A 96 -12.85 -5.31 -7.02
CA VAL A 96 -14.17 -4.70 -6.81
C VAL A 96 -14.62 -3.97 -8.07
N ASP A 97 -15.85 -4.19 -8.48
CA ASP A 97 -16.47 -3.44 -9.58
C ASP A 97 -16.95 -2.07 -9.10
N LEU A 98 -16.63 -1.05 -9.89
CA LEU A 98 -16.93 0.35 -9.59
C LEU A 98 -17.56 1.01 -10.82
N VAL A 99 -18.43 1.99 -10.59
CA VAL A 99 -18.93 2.85 -11.67
C VAL A 99 -17.76 3.61 -12.30
N GLN A 100 -17.64 3.52 -13.63
CA GLN A 100 -16.52 4.11 -14.38
C GLN A 100 -16.49 5.65 -14.31
N ASN A 101 -17.65 6.27 -14.12
CA ASN A 101 -17.81 7.72 -13.98
C ASN A 101 -17.70 8.13 -12.51
N THR A 102 -16.62 8.83 -12.16
CA THR A 102 -16.43 9.42 -10.83
C THR A 102 -16.08 10.89 -10.96
N ARG A 103 -16.58 11.68 -10.00
CA ARG A 103 -16.28 13.09 -9.77
C ARG A 103 -15.08 13.27 -8.84
N TYR A 104 -14.40 12.17 -8.46
CA TYR A 104 -13.17 12.21 -7.66
C TYR A 104 -13.37 12.90 -6.31
N THR A 105 -14.56 12.78 -5.72
CA THR A 105 -14.89 13.45 -4.45
C THR A 105 -14.41 12.61 -3.27
N GLY A 106 -13.79 13.26 -2.28
CA GLY A 106 -13.33 12.62 -1.05
C GLY A 106 -11.81 12.63 -0.89
N SER A 107 -11.32 12.90 0.32
CA SER A 107 -9.89 13.10 0.61
C SER A 107 -9.04 11.83 0.51
N ALA A 108 -9.67 10.65 0.55
CA ALA A 108 -9.00 9.35 0.62
C ALA A 108 -8.95 8.59 -0.72
N TYR A 109 -9.59 9.11 -1.77
CA TYR A 109 -9.70 8.46 -3.08
C TYR A 109 -8.37 8.23 -3.82
N VAL A 110 -7.36 9.04 -3.51
CA VAL A 110 -6.20 9.18 -4.40
C VAL A 110 -5.29 7.93 -4.39
N LEU A 111 -5.51 7.00 -3.46
CA LEU A 111 -4.73 5.77 -3.28
C LEU A 111 -5.17 4.60 -4.19
N GLY A 112 -6.39 4.61 -4.72
CA GLY A 112 -7.00 3.43 -5.34
C GLY A 112 -6.70 3.16 -6.83
N ARG A 113 -6.05 4.06 -7.57
CA ARG A 113 -5.97 3.97 -9.06
C ARG A 113 -4.62 3.59 -9.68
N VAL A 114 -3.53 3.41 -8.91
CA VAL A 114 -2.20 3.18 -9.50
C VAL A 114 -1.51 1.96 -8.87
N PRO A 115 -1.00 1.00 -9.68
CA PRO A 115 -0.15 -0.07 -9.17
C PRO A 115 1.14 0.58 -8.72
N THR A 116 1.30 0.80 -7.41
CA THR A 116 2.55 1.36 -6.91
C THR A 116 2.63 2.88 -7.12
N VAL A 117 2.32 3.73 -6.12
CA VAL A 117 2.48 5.19 -6.14
C VAL A 117 1.24 5.96 -6.63
N VAL A 118 0.50 6.56 -5.70
CA VAL A 118 0.29 8.02 -5.65
C VAL A 118 -0.60 8.36 -4.43
N CYS A 119 -0.17 9.42 -3.72
CA CYS A 119 -0.91 10.26 -2.77
C CYS A 119 -1.23 9.75 -1.35
N CYS A 120 -0.47 10.21 -0.36
CA CYS A 120 -0.63 11.55 0.22
C CYS A 120 0.51 11.79 1.23
N VAL A 121 1.60 12.40 0.77
CA VAL A 121 2.59 13.02 1.64
C VAL A 121 2.64 14.48 1.24
N HIS A 122 2.63 15.37 2.24
CA HIS A 122 2.60 16.83 2.09
C HIS A 122 3.72 17.37 1.17
N GLU A 123 4.73 16.55 0.86
CA GLU A 123 5.70 16.73 -0.22
C GLU A 123 5.82 15.51 -1.17
N PRO A 124 5.15 15.53 -2.33
CA PRO A 124 5.18 14.39 -3.26
C PRO A 124 6.51 14.21 -3.99
N ALA A 125 7.37 15.24 -4.08
CA ALA A 125 8.51 15.24 -5.00
C ALA A 125 9.67 14.30 -4.62
N ARG A 126 9.91 14.08 -3.33
CA ARG A 126 11.08 13.31 -2.85
C ARG A 126 10.90 11.80 -3.00
N LEU A 127 9.71 11.28 -2.67
CA LEU A 127 9.41 9.85 -2.82
C LEU A 127 9.08 9.47 -4.28
N LEU A 128 8.45 10.39 -5.06
CA LEU A 128 8.18 10.18 -6.49
C LEU A 128 9.47 9.98 -7.29
N SER A 129 10.44 10.88 -7.13
CA SER A 129 11.73 10.77 -7.82
C SER A 129 12.47 9.48 -7.44
N PHE A 130 12.29 9.02 -6.21
CA PHE A 130 12.98 7.86 -5.68
C PHE A 130 12.39 6.52 -6.14
N VAL A 131 11.08 6.33 -6.05
CA VAL A 131 10.43 5.09 -6.52
C VAL A 131 10.50 4.99 -8.05
N ALA A 132 10.32 6.11 -8.76
CA ALA A 132 10.54 6.16 -10.20
C ALA A 132 12.02 5.87 -10.58
N CYS A 133 13.00 6.36 -9.80
CA CYS A 133 14.42 6.05 -9.99
C CYS A 133 14.72 4.55 -9.77
N LEU A 134 14.07 3.90 -8.80
CA LEU A 134 14.23 2.46 -8.57
C LEU A 134 13.59 1.62 -9.68
N GLN A 135 12.44 2.05 -10.23
CA GLN A 135 11.84 1.42 -11.41
C GLN A 135 12.69 1.62 -12.68
N GLY A 136 13.40 2.75 -12.81
CA GLY A 136 14.29 3.04 -13.93
C GLY A 136 15.69 2.39 -13.87
N ARG A 137 16.15 1.91 -12.71
CA ARG A 137 17.48 1.27 -12.55
C ARG A 137 17.47 -0.26 -12.66
N SER A 138 16.31 -0.90 -12.76
CA SER A 138 16.21 -2.37 -12.90
C SER A 138 16.08 -2.85 -14.37
N GLN A 139 16.53 -2.07 -15.35
CA GLN A 139 16.59 -2.51 -16.76
C GLN A 139 17.98 -2.54 -17.39
N TYR A 140 19.05 -2.22 -16.66
CA TYR A 140 20.41 -2.35 -17.21
C TYR A 140 21.36 -2.98 -16.19
N ALA A 141 21.84 -4.17 -16.55
CA ALA A 141 23.21 -4.58 -16.27
C ALA A 141 24.19 -3.58 -16.89
#